data_AF-A0A522XZL0-F1
#
_entry.id   AF-A0A522XZL0-F1
#
_cell.length_a   1.000
_cell.length_b   1.000
_cell.length_c   1.000
_cell.angle_alpha   90.00
_cell.angle_beta   90.00
_cell.angle_gamma   90.00
#
_symmetry.space_group_name_H-M   'P 1'
#
loop_
_entity.id
_entity.type
_entity.pdbx_description
1 polymer ?
#
loop_
_entity_poly.entity_id
_entity_poly.type
_entity_poly.pdbx_seq_one_letter_code
_entity_poly.pdbx_strand_id
1 'polypeptide(L)'
;PVFEYKIECEGEVGVVRSAFNPQTEQGSIPFGQMEAVLVLPCGLSIGPWGSEPGSLAGEYVHYEWYVPIDEAHHRYIIAWGKKVSSEGEALKAEHDVRTRWSYFEYEGFNKSDVLANEGTQRAYSEAGYAFGEKENLSRIDGYCLMWRRMAAKHNRGRQVRYGGKK
;
A
#
# COMPACT_ATOMS: atom_id res chain seq x y z
N PRO A 1 -2.66 21.18 -16.91
CA PRO A 1 -3.57 20.04 -16.66
C PRO A 1 -3.29 19.46 -15.26
N VAL A 2 -4.29 19.48 -14.39
CA VAL A 2 -4.20 18.93 -13.05
C VAL A 2 -4.72 17.50 -13.13
N PHE A 3 -3.89 16.51 -12.81
CA PHE A 3 -4.31 15.11 -12.94
C PHE A 3 -5.16 14.72 -11.74
N GLU A 4 -6.32 14.16 -12.04
CA GLU A 4 -7.37 13.85 -11.07
C GLU A 4 -7.36 12.35 -10.77
N TYR A 5 -6.97 11.99 -9.55
CA TYR A 5 -7.17 10.65 -9.01
C TYR A 5 -8.56 10.57 -8.41
N LYS A 6 -9.36 9.62 -8.90
CA LYS A 6 -10.65 9.28 -8.33
C LYS A 6 -10.41 8.39 -7.11
N ILE A 7 -10.93 8.79 -5.96
CA ILE A 7 -11.01 7.93 -4.78
C ILE A 7 -12.48 7.57 -4.60
N GLU A 8 -12.79 6.28 -4.48
CA GLU A 8 -14.17 5.81 -4.31
C GLU A 8 -14.29 5.00 -3.02
N CYS A 9 -15.32 5.28 -2.22
CA CYS A 9 -15.63 4.56 -1.00
C CYS A 9 -17.14 4.60 -0.73
N GLU A 10 -17.80 3.44 -0.69
CA GLU A 10 -19.26 3.35 -0.46
C GLU A 10 -20.10 4.27 -1.37
N GLY A 11 -19.66 4.48 -2.61
CA GLY A 11 -20.31 5.38 -3.56
C GLY A 11 -19.99 6.87 -3.36
N GLU A 12 -19.28 7.26 -2.29
CA GLU A 12 -18.64 8.58 -2.21
C GLU A 12 -17.44 8.61 -3.15
N VAL A 13 -17.43 9.59 -4.06
CA VAL A 13 -16.34 9.80 -5.01
C VAL A 13 -15.62 11.11 -4.67
N GLY A 14 -14.37 10.98 -4.22
CA GLY A 14 -13.44 12.07 -4.03
C GLY A 14 -12.50 12.23 -5.23
N VAL A 15 -11.97 13.43 -5.42
CA VAL A 15 -10.96 13.71 -6.46
C VAL A 15 -9.74 14.39 -5.86
N VAL A 16 -8.59 13.71 -5.91
CA VAL A 16 -7.29 14.28 -5.54
C VAL A 16 -6.60 14.76 -6.80
N ARG A 17 -5.99 15.94 -6.71
CA ARG A 17 -5.37 16.63 -7.82
C ARG A 17 -3.86 16.59 -7.64
N SER A 18 -3.15 15.91 -8.54
CA SER A 18 -1.68 15.88 -8.55
C SER A 18 -1.11 17.25 -8.90
N ALA A 19 0.00 17.61 -8.26
CA ALA A 19 0.81 18.76 -8.66
C ALA A 19 1.71 18.44 -9.88
N PHE A 20 1.88 17.17 -10.23
CA PHE A 20 2.75 16.69 -11.31
C PHE A 20 1.95 16.40 -12.58
N ASN A 21 2.57 16.57 -13.75
CA ASN A 21 1.94 16.28 -15.05
C ASN A 21 2.45 14.95 -15.64
N PRO A 22 1.72 13.84 -15.44
CA PRO A 22 2.12 12.53 -15.92
C PRO A 22 2.20 12.34 -17.45
N GLN A 23 1.74 13.31 -18.25
CA GLN A 23 1.90 13.25 -19.70
C GLN A 23 3.23 13.88 -20.16
N THR A 24 3.85 14.72 -19.33
CA THR A 24 5.06 15.47 -19.70
C THR A 24 6.29 15.10 -18.88
N GLU A 25 6.11 14.45 -17.72
CA GLU A 25 7.22 14.04 -16.86
C GLU A 25 7.61 12.59 -17.16
N GLN A 26 8.82 12.37 -17.68
CA GLN A 26 9.23 11.10 -18.28
C GLN A 26 9.20 9.89 -17.31
N GLY A 27 9.23 10.12 -15.99
CA GLY A 27 9.14 9.08 -14.96
C GLY A 27 7.72 8.65 -14.57
N SER A 28 6.69 9.28 -15.13
CA SER A 28 5.31 9.15 -14.64
C SER A 28 4.40 8.22 -15.46
N ILE A 29 4.81 7.89 -16.69
CA ILE A 29 4.09 7.03 -17.62
C ILE A 29 3.85 5.61 -17.04
N PRO A 30 4.81 4.96 -16.35
CA PRO A 30 4.58 3.66 -15.73
C PRO A 30 3.52 3.70 -14.61
N PHE A 31 3.43 4.83 -13.89
CA PHE A 31 2.48 5.00 -12.78
C PHE A 31 1.05 5.31 -13.24
N GLY A 32 0.84 5.70 -14.51
CA GLY A 32 -0.47 6.06 -15.03
C GLY A 32 -1.46 4.90 -15.16
N GLN A 33 -0.97 3.66 -15.12
CA GLN A 33 -1.79 2.43 -15.16
C GLN A 33 -1.87 1.71 -13.82
N MET A 34 -1.11 2.16 -12.83
CA MET A 34 -1.01 1.50 -11.55
C MET A 34 -2.25 1.79 -10.70
N GLU A 35 -2.82 0.73 -10.13
CA GLU A 35 -3.88 0.80 -9.15
C GLU A 35 -3.37 0.30 -7.80
N ALA A 36 -3.72 1.02 -6.73
CA ALA A 36 -3.48 0.59 -5.36
C ALA A 36 -4.82 0.45 -4.64
N VAL A 37 -5.08 -0.72 -4.07
CA VAL A 37 -6.33 -1.05 -3.37
C VAL A 37 -6.01 -1.53 -1.96
N LEU A 38 -6.71 -0.97 -0.97
CA LEU A 38 -6.59 -1.37 0.43
C LEU A 38 -7.90 -2.01 0.90
N VAL A 39 -7.82 -3.23 1.43
CA VAL A 39 -8.98 -4.03 1.87
C VAL A 39 -8.84 -4.48 3.32
N LEU A 40 -9.97 -4.75 3.98
CA LEU A 40 -9.95 -5.33 5.32
C LEU A 40 -9.33 -6.75 5.33
N PRO A 41 -8.53 -7.12 6.35
CA PRO A 41 -8.28 -6.35 7.59
C PRO A 41 -7.18 -5.27 7.50
N CYS A 42 -6.30 -5.30 6.50
CA CYS A 42 -5.36 -4.24 6.08
C CYS A 42 -4.43 -4.85 5.01
N GLY A 43 -5.01 -5.35 3.91
CA GLY A 43 -4.28 -5.92 2.79
C GLY A 43 -4.17 -4.90 1.68
N LEU A 44 -2.96 -4.57 1.27
CA LEU A 44 -2.66 -3.67 0.16
C LEU A 44 -2.32 -4.50 -1.08
N SER A 45 -2.90 -4.13 -2.23
CA SER A 45 -2.50 -4.66 -3.53
C SER A 45 -2.13 -3.50 -4.46
N ILE A 46 -0.96 -3.57 -5.07
CA ILE A 46 -0.44 -2.56 -6.00
C ILE A 46 -0.13 -3.26 -7.32
N GLY A 47 -0.79 -2.86 -8.39
CA GLY A 47 -0.54 -3.45 -9.70
C GLY A 47 -1.22 -2.71 -10.84
N PRO A 48 -0.77 -2.89 -12.08
CA PRO A 48 0.44 -3.60 -12.49
C PRO A 48 1.73 -2.94 -11.97
N TRP A 49 2.66 -3.74 -11.46
CA TRP A 49 3.96 -3.36 -10.92
C TRP A 49 5.05 -4.27 -11.50
N GLY A 50 6.31 -3.83 -11.47
CA GLY A 50 7.46 -4.64 -11.87
C GLY A 50 7.48 -4.98 -13.35
N SER A 51 8.35 -4.31 -14.12
CA SER A 51 8.51 -4.56 -15.55
C SER A 51 9.70 -5.47 -15.84
N GLU A 52 9.62 -6.25 -16.93
CA GLU A 52 10.80 -6.91 -17.51
C GLU A 52 11.83 -5.87 -18.01
N PRO A 53 13.13 -6.17 -18.03
CA PRO A 53 14.13 -5.26 -18.58
C PRO A 53 13.78 -4.86 -20.01
N GLY A 54 13.71 -3.55 -20.28
CA GLY A 54 13.31 -3.01 -21.58
C GLY A 54 11.79 -2.89 -21.80
N SER A 55 10.97 -3.28 -20.82
CA SER A 55 9.52 -3.03 -20.79
C SER A 55 9.18 -1.93 -19.78
N LEU A 56 8.13 -1.17 -20.08
CA LEU A 56 7.49 -0.23 -19.15
C LEU A 56 6.15 -0.78 -18.62
N ALA A 57 5.68 -1.93 -19.12
CA ALA A 57 4.47 -2.57 -18.65
C ALA A 57 4.78 -3.43 -17.43
N GLY A 58 4.06 -3.19 -16.33
CA GLY A 58 4.10 -4.05 -15.15
C GLY A 58 3.37 -5.36 -15.42
N GLU A 59 3.95 -6.48 -15.01
CA GLU A 59 3.36 -7.82 -15.17
C GLU A 59 3.06 -8.50 -13.83
N TYR A 60 3.49 -7.90 -12.74
CA TYR A 60 3.31 -8.40 -11.39
C TYR A 60 2.29 -7.56 -10.63
N VAL A 61 1.76 -8.14 -9.57
CA VAL A 61 1.02 -7.44 -8.52
C VAL A 61 1.79 -7.62 -7.23
N HIS A 62 2.07 -6.52 -6.56
CA HIS A 62 2.68 -6.48 -5.25
C HIS A 62 1.59 -6.51 -4.19
N TYR A 63 1.75 -7.34 -3.17
CA TYR A 63 0.81 -7.45 -2.06
C TYR A 63 1.51 -7.25 -0.73
N GLU A 64 0.88 -6.50 0.15
CA GLU A 64 1.39 -6.22 1.49
C GLU A 64 0.32 -6.47 2.56
N TRP A 65 0.76 -7.01 3.70
CA TRP A 65 -0.03 -7.07 4.92
C TRP A 65 0.77 -6.59 6.12
N TYR A 66 0.09 -5.87 7.00
CA TYR A 66 0.63 -5.36 8.27
C TYR A 66 -0.08 -6.06 9.41
N VAL A 67 0.29 -7.32 9.67
CA VAL A 67 -0.44 -8.18 10.61
C VAL A 67 -0.04 -7.84 12.06
N PRO A 68 -0.95 -7.35 12.92
CA PRO A 68 -0.59 -6.99 14.29
C PRO A 68 -0.04 -8.19 15.07
N ILE A 69 1.07 -7.99 15.77
CA ILE A 69 1.65 -8.95 16.73
C ILE A 69 1.22 -8.53 18.15
N ASP A 70 1.41 -7.25 18.46
CA ASP A 70 1.00 -6.59 19.69
C ASP A 70 0.67 -5.10 19.41
N GLU A 71 0.59 -4.26 20.44
CA GLU A 71 0.23 -2.84 20.26
C GLU A 71 1.32 -1.98 19.60
N ALA A 72 2.56 -2.45 19.53
CA ALA A 72 3.71 -1.70 18.99
C ALA A 72 4.39 -2.39 17.80
N HIS A 73 4.07 -3.66 17.53
CA HIS A 73 4.70 -4.45 16.48
C HIS A 73 3.68 -5.06 15.52
N HIS A 74 4.05 -5.12 14.25
CA HIS A 74 3.34 -5.88 13.23
C HIS A 74 4.33 -6.73 12.44
N ARG A 75 3.82 -7.81 11.84
CA ARG A 75 4.55 -8.55 10.82
C ARG A 75 4.27 -7.92 9.48
N TYR A 76 5.32 -7.39 8.85
CA TYR A 76 5.26 -6.92 7.49
C TYR A 76 5.45 -8.10 6.53
N ILE A 77 4.39 -8.45 5.79
CA ILE A 77 4.39 -9.58 4.87
C ILE A 77 4.27 -9.04 3.46
N ILE A 78 5.23 -9.38 2.61
CA ILE A 78 5.23 -9.04 1.19
C ILE A 78 5.01 -10.32 0.39
N ALA A 79 4.12 -10.26 -0.60
CA ALA A 79 3.94 -11.30 -1.59
C ALA A 79 3.87 -10.72 -3.01
N TRP A 80 4.18 -11.55 -3.99
CA TRP A 80 4.17 -11.19 -5.40
C TRP A 80 3.28 -12.15 -6.16
N GLY A 81 2.43 -11.61 -7.02
CA GLY A 81 1.60 -12.39 -7.93
C GLY A 81 1.91 -12.04 -9.38
N LYS A 82 1.91 -13.05 -10.26
CA LYS A 82 1.90 -12.87 -11.71
C LYS A 82 0.89 -13.83 -12.30
N LYS A 83 0.06 -13.35 -13.22
CA LYS A 83 -0.82 -14.23 -13.98
C LYS A 83 0.04 -15.04 -14.94
N VAL A 84 -0.11 -16.35 -14.89
CA VAL A 84 0.63 -17.30 -15.72
C VAL A 84 -0.34 -18.23 -16.43
N SER A 85 0.08 -18.74 -17.59
CA SER A 85 -0.70 -19.61 -18.47
C SER A 85 -0.08 -21.00 -18.64
N SER A 86 1.14 -21.21 -18.14
CA SER A 86 1.84 -22.48 -18.20
C SER A 86 2.73 -22.72 -16.96
N GLU A 87 3.14 -23.96 -16.76
CA GLU A 87 4.09 -24.34 -15.71
C GLU A 87 5.46 -23.67 -15.92
N GLY A 88 5.92 -23.56 -17.17
CA GLY A 88 7.16 -22.85 -17.49
C GLY A 88 7.12 -21.37 -17.10
N GLU A 89 5.98 -20.70 -17.34
CA GLU A 89 5.77 -19.32 -16.89
C GLU A 89 5.72 -19.20 -15.36
N ALA A 90 5.09 -20.17 -14.68
CA ALA A 90 5.05 -20.21 -13.22
C ALA A 90 6.46 -20.34 -12.62
N LEU A 91 7.28 -21.25 -13.16
CA LEU A 91 8.67 -21.45 -12.73
C LEU A 91 9.53 -20.22 -12.98
N LYS A 92 9.35 -19.54 -14.13
CA LYS A 92 10.02 -18.26 -14.40
C LYS A 92 9.59 -17.19 -13.40
N ALA A 93 8.29 -17.03 -13.15
CA ALA A 93 7.78 -16.04 -12.21
C ALA A 93 8.31 -16.27 -10.78
N GLU A 94 8.35 -17.53 -10.33
CA GLU A 94 8.96 -17.88 -9.04
C GLU A 94 10.45 -17.51 -9.00
N HIS A 95 11.19 -17.85 -10.07
CA HIS A 95 12.60 -17.51 -10.18
C HIS A 95 12.80 -15.99 -10.09
N ASP A 96 12.07 -15.21 -10.87
CA ASP A 96 12.15 -13.75 -10.89
C ASP A 96 11.83 -13.16 -9.51
N VAL A 97 10.81 -13.67 -8.82
CA VAL A 97 10.46 -13.22 -7.47
C VAL A 97 11.60 -13.48 -6.49
N ARG A 98 12.25 -14.65 -6.56
CA ARG A 98 13.31 -15.02 -5.63
C ARG A 98 14.65 -14.33 -5.91
N THR A 99 14.97 -14.04 -7.17
CA THR A 99 16.30 -13.54 -7.56
C THR A 99 16.32 -12.05 -7.85
N ARG A 100 15.19 -11.49 -8.27
CA ARG A 100 15.08 -10.08 -8.63
C ARG A 100 14.22 -9.33 -7.62
N TRP A 101 12.95 -9.67 -7.50
CA TRP A 101 12.00 -8.85 -6.75
C TRP A 101 12.25 -8.86 -5.24
N SER A 102 12.62 -10.00 -4.66
CA SER A 102 12.96 -10.09 -3.23
C SER A 102 14.12 -9.17 -2.84
N TYR A 103 15.08 -8.92 -3.74
CA TYR A 103 16.22 -8.07 -3.46
C TYR A 103 15.97 -6.62 -3.89
N PHE A 104 15.65 -6.39 -5.15
CA PHE A 104 15.53 -5.04 -5.70
C PHE A 104 14.40 -4.24 -5.04
N GLU A 105 13.26 -4.87 -4.77
CA GLU A 105 12.11 -4.16 -4.23
C GLU A 105 12.18 -4.07 -2.71
N TYR A 106 12.49 -5.16 -2.00
CA TYR A 106 12.61 -5.03 -0.55
C TYR A 106 13.78 -4.13 -0.15
N GLU A 107 15.01 -4.45 -0.55
CA GLU A 107 16.18 -3.67 -0.13
C GLU A 107 16.23 -2.29 -0.80
N GLY A 108 15.77 -2.18 -2.06
CA GLY A 108 15.84 -0.94 -2.83
C GLY A 108 14.62 -0.03 -2.70
N PHE A 109 13.48 -0.52 -2.21
CA PHE A 109 12.23 0.25 -2.14
C PHE A 109 11.57 0.13 -0.76
N ASN A 110 11.01 -1.03 -0.41
CA ASN A 110 10.16 -1.18 0.78
C ASN A 110 10.92 -1.07 2.12
N LYS A 111 12.24 -1.26 2.14
CA LYS A 111 13.05 -1.05 3.35
C LYS A 111 12.96 0.39 3.86
N SER A 112 12.76 1.36 2.97
CA SER A 112 12.55 2.75 3.36
C SER A 112 11.17 2.97 4.03
N ASP A 113 10.17 2.16 3.70
CA ASP A 113 8.84 2.19 4.33
C ASP A 113 8.92 1.77 5.80
N VAL A 114 9.84 0.85 6.15
CA VAL A 114 10.10 0.50 7.56
C VAL A 114 10.55 1.73 8.36
N LEU A 115 11.46 2.53 7.81
CA LEU A 115 11.93 3.75 8.45
C LEU A 115 10.81 4.80 8.57
N ALA A 116 9.95 4.90 7.55
CA ALA A 116 8.78 5.77 7.58
C ALA A 116 7.81 5.35 8.71
N ASN A 117 7.49 4.05 8.79
CA ASN A 117 6.63 3.49 9.84
C ASN A 117 7.20 3.73 11.24
N GLU A 118 8.50 3.52 11.46
CA GLU A 118 9.16 3.81 12.73
C GLU A 118 9.20 5.32 13.07
N GLY A 119 9.33 6.18 12.06
CA GLY A 119 9.18 7.63 12.21
C GLY A 119 7.80 8.02 12.70
N THR A 120 6.76 7.45 12.08
CA THR A 120 5.36 7.69 12.43
C THR A 120 5.00 7.11 13.80
N GLN A 121 5.51 5.92 14.15
CA GLN A 121 5.31 5.32 15.49
C GLN A 121 5.83 6.24 16.60
N ARG A 122 6.99 6.89 16.40
CA ARG A 122 7.56 7.83 17.38
C ARG A 122 6.62 9.00 17.67
N ALA A 123 6.02 9.59 16.63
CA ALA A 123 5.07 10.68 16.78
C ALA A 123 3.79 10.22 17.51
N TYR A 124 3.19 9.11 17.08
CA TYR A 124 1.95 8.61 17.69
C TYR A 124 2.11 8.00 19.08
N SER A 125 3.34 7.68 19.50
CA SER A 125 3.64 7.21 20.86
C SER A 125 3.90 8.35 21.85
N GLU A 126 3.99 9.60 21.39
CA GLU A 126 4.28 10.73 22.26
C GLU A 126 3.14 10.94 23.27
N ALA A 127 3.48 11.13 24.54
CA ALA A 127 2.51 11.29 25.61
C ALA A 127 1.62 12.52 25.36
N GLY A 128 0.31 12.31 25.33
CA GLY A 128 -0.66 13.37 25.03
C GLY A 128 -0.76 13.71 23.54
N TYR A 129 -0.12 12.95 22.65
CA TYR A 129 -0.40 13.02 21.22
C TYR A 129 -1.66 12.21 20.90
N ALA A 130 -2.76 12.91 20.64
CA ALA A 130 -4.03 12.28 20.28
C ALA A 130 -4.09 12.01 18.77
N PHE A 131 -4.05 10.73 18.39
CA PHE A 131 -4.25 10.28 17.01
C PHE A 131 -5.56 10.85 16.45
N GLY A 132 -5.51 11.46 15.27
CA GLY A 132 -6.67 12.11 14.65
C GLY A 132 -6.96 13.55 15.11
N GLU A 133 -6.33 14.02 16.18
CA GLU A 133 -6.57 15.39 16.70
C GLU A 133 -5.39 16.33 16.42
N LYS A 134 -4.16 15.81 16.50
CA LYS A 134 -2.93 16.63 16.37
C LYS A 134 -2.20 16.47 15.02
N GLU A 135 -2.68 15.60 14.15
CA GLU A 135 -2.12 15.45 12.80
C GLU A 135 -2.56 16.61 11.91
N ASN A 136 -1.60 17.21 11.19
CA ASN A 136 -1.89 18.23 10.19
C ASN A 136 -1.91 17.56 8.80
N LEU A 137 -3.08 17.06 8.42
CA LEU A 137 -3.26 16.39 7.15
C LEU A 137 -3.31 17.37 5.98
N SER A 138 -2.89 16.88 4.83
CA SER A 138 -2.94 17.57 3.55
C SER A 138 -3.96 16.92 2.62
N ARG A 139 -4.18 17.51 1.45
CA ARG A 139 -5.13 16.98 0.46
C ARG A 139 -4.81 15.55 0.03
N ILE A 140 -3.52 15.18 -0.02
CA ILE A 140 -3.12 13.84 -0.45
C ILE A 140 -3.54 12.77 0.56
N ASP A 141 -3.73 13.11 1.84
CA ASP A 141 -4.11 12.16 2.90
C ASP A 141 -5.60 11.75 2.86
N GLY A 142 -6.36 12.21 1.86
CA GLY A 142 -7.77 11.88 1.70
C GLY A 142 -8.03 10.36 1.62
N TYR A 143 -7.14 9.60 0.97
CA TYR A 143 -7.27 8.14 0.90
C TYR A 143 -7.08 7.48 2.28
N CYS A 144 -6.16 7.99 3.12
CA CYS A 144 -5.98 7.52 4.50
C CYS A 144 -7.25 7.74 5.32
N LEU A 145 -7.89 8.90 5.20
CA LEU A 145 -9.14 9.20 5.90
C LEU A 145 -10.30 8.29 5.46
N MET A 146 -10.40 8.00 4.16
CA MET A 146 -11.41 7.07 3.63
C MET A 146 -11.20 5.65 4.14
N TRP A 147 -9.95 5.18 4.17
CA TRP A 147 -9.61 3.89 4.79
C TRP A 147 -10.02 3.84 6.27
N ARG A 148 -9.69 4.86 7.06
CA ARG A 148 -10.05 4.92 8.48
C ARG A 148 -11.56 4.82 8.70
N ARG A 149 -12.36 5.52 7.87
CA ARG A 149 -13.84 5.43 7.90
C ARG A 149 -14.32 4.01 7.58
N MET A 150 -13.80 3.41 6.50
CA MET A 150 -14.14 2.05 6.10
C MET A 150 -13.81 1.02 7.18
N ALA A 151 -12.59 1.09 7.72
CA ALA A 151 -12.14 0.16 8.75
C ALA A 151 -12.93 0.32 10.05
N ALA A 152 -13.22 1.56 10.47
CA ALA A 152 -14.03 1.82 11.66
C ALA A 152 -15.46 1.26 11.53
N LYS A 153 -16.07 1.36 10.35
CA LYS A 153 -17.45 0.94 10.09
C LYS A 153 -17.59 -0.58 9.87
N HIS A 154 -16.65 -1.19 9.15
CA HIS A 154 -16.80 -2.57 8.64
C HIS A 154 -15.86 -3.60 9.28
N ASN A 155 -15.03 -3.21 10.25
CA ASN A 155 -14.27 -4.21 11.00
C ASN A 155 -15.22 -5.22 11.65
N ARG A 156 -14.78 -6.48 11.72
CA ARG A 156 -15.57 -7.59 12.27
C ARG A 156 -15.42 -7.74 13.79
N GLY A 157 -14.78 -6.78 14.44
CA GLY A 157 -14.46 -6.84 15.86
C GLY A 157 -13.19 -6.07 16.18
N ARG A 158 -13.13 -5.51 17.39
CA ARG A 158 -11.95 -4.86 17.95
C ARG A 158 -11.26 -5.83 18.89
N GLN A 159 -10.01 -6.16 18.60
CA GLN A 159 -9.21 -6.96 19.51
C GLN A 159 -8.91 -6.15 20.78
N VAL A 160 -8.97 -6.82 21.93
CA VAL A 160 -8.58 -6.28 23.23
C VAL A 160 -7.67 -7.28 23.94
N ARG A 161 -6.85 -6.81 24.88
CA ARG A 161 -6.00 -7.71 25.70
C ARG A 161 -6.86 -8.80 26.34
N TYR A 162 -6.33 -10.03 26.31
CA TYR A 162 -6.98 -11.25 26.81
C TYR A 162 -8.20 -11.74 26.03
N GLY A 163 -8.45 -11.21 24.82
CA GLY A 163 -9.53 -11.67 23.96
C GLY A 163 -10.87 -11.41 24.63
N GLY A 164 -11.38 -10.19 24.50
CA GLY A 164 -12.66 -9.82 25.07
C GLY A 164 -13.73 -10.79 24.59
N LYS A 165 -14.21 -11.68 25.47
CA LYS A 165 -15.45 -12.42 25.26
C LYS A 165 -16.55 -11.37 25.18
N LYS A 166 -17.03 -11.11 23.97
CA LYS A 166 -18.40 -10.64 23.78
C LYS A 166 -19.26 -11.84 23.48
#